data_AF-A0A067PGH7-F1
#
_entry.id   AF-A0A067PGH7-F1
#
_cell.length_a   1.000
_cell.length_b   1.000
_cell.length_c   1.000
_cell.angle_alpha   90.00
_cell.angle_beta   90.00
_cell.angle_gamma   90.00
#
_symmetry.space_group_name_H-M   'P 1'
#
loop_
_entity.id
_entity.type
_entity.pdbx_description
1 polymer ?
#
loop_
_entity_poly.entity_id
_entity_poly.type
_entity_poly.pdbx_seq_one_letter_code
_entity_poly.pdbx_strand_id
1 'polypeptide(L)'
;MFSQKSVPYWDIDAKKPDGAAVKFFVQQTYYDTLLKTATFEGEGDDKVAKVQISDKFQYGQKNEAGDLRFVVYHDLGNKPFQRRFVETALLAQGAGMAKKAIASFGKDGAAVGSVEALVGCFAGNPLKTFKA
;
A
#
# COMPACT_ATOMS: atom_id res chain seq x y z
N MET A 1 9.04 22.38 -14.37
CA MET A 1 9.58 21.12 -14.92
C MET A 1 9.61 20.10 -13.79
N PHE A 2 8.53 19.32 -13.59
CA PHE A 2 8.46 18.35 -12.50
C PHE A 2 9.11 17.05 -12.96
N SER A 3 10.35 16.82 -12.53
CA SER A 3 11.04 15.54 -12.72
C SER A 3 10.23 14.47 -11.98
N GLN A 4 9.47 13.68 -12.74
CA GLN A 4 8.84 12.47 -12.25
C GLN A 4 9.99 11.48 -12.01
N LYS A 5 10.77 11.67 -10.94
CA LYS A 5 11.82 10.74 -10.55
C LYS A 5 11.12 9.40 -10.36
N SER A 6 11.35 8.46 -11.27
CA SER A 6 10.84 7.10 -11.13
C SER A 6 11.68 6.41 -10.06
N VAL A 7 11.39 6.74 -8.80
CA VAL A 7 12.09 6.13 -7.67
C VAL A 7 11.59 4.69 -7.53
N PRO A 8 12.47 3.70 -7.39
CA PRO A 8 12.05 2.32 -7.22
C PRO A 8 11.54 2.06 -5.80
N TYR A 9 10.54 1.19 -5.71
CA TYR A 9 9.90 0.76 -4.46
C TYR A 9 9.97 -0.75 -4.34
N TRP A 10 10.13 -1.24 -3.12
CA TRP A 10 9.97 -2.65 -2.77
C TRP A 10 8.58 -2.87 -2.19
N ASP A 11 7.96 -3.98 -2.59
CA ASP A 11 6.76 -4.51 -1.98
C ASP A 11 7.14 -5.48 -0.86
N ILE A 12 6.59 -5.22 0.33
CA ILE A 12 6.82 -6.00 1.54
C ILE A 12 5.47 -6.51 2.03
N ASP A 13 5.41 -7.80 2.31
CA ASP A 13 4.30 -8.42 3.00
C ASP A 13 4.32 -8.06 4.48
N ALA A 14 3.48 -7.10 4.87
CA ALA A 14 3.30 -6.71 6.26
C ALA A 14 1.99 -7.29 6.81
N LYS A 15 1.94 -7.46 8.12
CA LYS A 15 0.73 -7.86 8.84
C LYS A 15 0.41 -6.80 9.90
N LYS A 16 -0.86 -6.48 10.03
CA LYS A 16 -1.35 -5.69 11.17
C LYS A 16 -1.24 -6.51 12.47
N PRO A 17 -1.30 -5.86 13.64
CA PRO A 17 -1.40 -6.56 14.92
C PRO A 17 -2.57 -7.56 14.96
N ASP A 18 -3.68 -7.22 14.28
CA ASP A 18 -4.86 -8.08 14.14
C ASP A 18 -4.65 -9.32 13.24
N GLY A 19 -3.42 -9.56 12.75
CA GLY A 19 -3.07 -10.66 11.84
C GLY A 19 -3.49 -10.47 10.38
N ALA A 20 -4.28 -9.43 10.07
CA ALA A 20 -4.68 -9.13 8.70
C ALA A 20 -3.49 -8.62 7.86
N ALA A 21 -3.29 -9.23 6.69
CA ALA A 21 -2.26 -8.83 5.74
C ALA A 21 -2.53 -7.42 5.20
N VAL A 22 -1.48 -6.61 5.12
CA VAL A 22 -1.50 -5.27 4.55
C VAL A 22 -0.31 -5.11 3.63
N LYS A 23 -0.54 -4.57 2.44
CA LYS A 23 0.56 -4.33 1.50
C LYS A 23 1.34 -3.10 1.94
N PHE A 24 2.65 -3.24 2.01
CA PHE A 24 3.55 -2.21 2.46
C PHE A 24 4.61 -1.95 1.40
N PHE A 25 4.71 -0.70 0.95
CA PHE A 25 5.67 -0.28 -0.06
C PHE A 25 6.74 0.58 0.58
N VAL A 26 8.00 0.32 0.26
CA VAL A 26 9.13 1.08 0.79
C VAL A 26 9.99 1.58 -0.35
N GLN A 27 10.26 2.88 -0.37
CA GLN A 27 11.22 3.45 -1.30
C GLN A 27 12.61 2.86 -0.99
N GLN A 28 13.32 2.35 -2.00
CA GLN A 28 14.60 1.63 -1.79
C GLN A 28 15.60 2.43 -0.94
N THR A 29 15.76 3.73 -1.23
CA THR A 29 16.70 4.59 -0.49
C THR A 29 16.26 4.91 0.95
N TYR A 30 15.01 4.65 1.31
CA TYR A 30 14.44 4.83 2.65
C TYR A 30 14.34 3.52 3.42
N TYR A 31 14.67 2.39 2.80
CA TYR A 31 14.60 1.08 3.45
C TYR A 31 15.52 0.99 4.67
N ASP A 32 16.79 1.42 4.56
CA ASP A 32 17.70 1.46 5.72
C ASP A 32 17.20 2.37 6.84
N THR A 33 16.55 3.48 6.49
CA THR A 33 15.96 4.41 7.47
C THR A 33 14.79 3.76 8.20
N LEU A 34 13.95 3.04 7.46
CA LEU A 34 12.86 2.26 8.03
C LEU A 34 13.41 1.21 8.99
N LEU A 35 14.43 0.44 8.60
CA LEU A 35 15.02 -0.60 9.45
C LEU A 35 15.61 -0.04 10.75
N LYS A 36 16.15 1.18 10.73
CA LYS A 36 16.61 1.88 11.95
C LYS A 36 15.48 2.24 12.91
N THR A 37 14.27 2.44 12.39
CA THR A 37 13.07 2.69 13.19
C THR A 37 12.29 1.41 13.53
N ALA A 38 12.65 0.29 12.92
CA ALA A 38 12.01 -0.99 13.15
C ALA A 38 12.54 -1.64 14.42
N THR A 39 11.65 -2.17 15.23
CA THR A 39 11.97 -3.08 16.33
C THR A 39 11.96 -4.49 15.78
N PHE A 40 13.09 -5.19 15.85
CA PHE A 40 13.15 -6.59 15.46
C PHE A 40 12.78 -7.47 16.66
N GLU A 41 11.82 -8.35 16.47
CA GLU A 41 11.45 -9.38 17.44
C GLU A 41 11.64 -10.76 16.81
N GLY A 42 12.00 -11.75 17.62
CA GLY A 42 12.33 -13.10 17.16
C GLY A 42 13.84 -13.33 16.99
N GLU A 43 14.22 -14.59 16.81
CA GLU A 43 15.60 -15.05 16.71
C GLU A 43 15.72 -16.03 15.52
N GLY A 44 16.82 -15.95 14.76
CA GLY A 44 17.02 -16.79 13.56
C GLY A 44 16.11 -16.41 12.38
N ASP A 45 15.57 -17.42 11.69
CA ASP A 45 14.70 -17.27 10.51
C ASP A 45 13.32 -16.65 10.82
N ASP A 46 12.91 -16.61 12.09
CA ASP A 46 11.64 -16.01 12.55
C ASP A 46 11.77 -14.54 12.93
N LYS A 47 12.82 -13.85 12.46
CA LYS A 47 13.04 -12.44 12.76
C LYS A 47 11.99 -11.56 12.07
N VAL A 48 11.05 -11.04 12.85
CA VAL A 48 9.99 -10.14 12.39
C VAL A 48 10.36 -8.70 12.70
N ALA A 49 10.39 -7.85 11.68
CA ALA A 49 10.51 -6.41 11.86
C ALA A 49 9.14 -5.79 12.17
N LYS A 50 9.00 -5.22 13.37
CA LYS A 50 7.85 -4.41 13.76
C LYS A 50 8.15 -2.94 13.57
N VAL A 51 7.25 -2.23 12.92
CA VAL A 51 7.39 -0.80 12.70
C VAL A 51 6.15 -0.09 13.23
N GLN A 52 6.35 0.97 13.99
CA GLN A 52 5.26 1.82 14.44
C GLN A 52 4.89 2.80 13.32
N ILE A 53 3.62 2.75 12.90
CA ILE A 53 3.07 3.70 11.93
C ILE A 53 3.00 5.09 12.58
N SER A 54 3.56 6.08 11.89
CA SER A 54 3.56 7.49 12.26
C SER A 54 3.21 8.39 11.08
N ASP A 55 3.29 9.71 11.26
CA ASP A 55 3.11 10.75 10.24
C ASP A 55 4.08 10.66 9.04
N LYS A 56 5.20 9.94 9.22
CA LYS A 56 6.17 9.63 8.14
C LYS A 56 5.65 8.60 7.15
N PHE A 57 4.60 7.87 7.52
CA PHE A 57 3.97 6.88 6.66
C PHE A 57 2.81 7.54 5.94
N GLN A 58 2.60 7.11 4.70
CA GLN A 58 1.40 7.44 3.96
C GLN A 58 0.66 6.16 3.60
N TYR A 59 -0.59 6.29 3.21
CA TYR A 59 -1.41 5.17 2.78
C TYR A 59 -2.29 5.57 1.59
N GLY A 60 -2.64 4.56 0.79
CA GLY A 60 -3.71 4.65 -0.18
C GLY A 60 -4.89 3.81 0.27
N GLN A 61 -6.10 4.20 -0.14
CA GLN A 61 -7.32 3.42 0.04
C GLN A 61 -8.33 3.77 -1.04
N LYS A 62 -9.13 2.79 -1.47
CA LYS A 62 -10.12 2.96 -2.55
C LYS A 62 -11.22 3.93 -2.13
N ASN A 63 -11.73 3.74 -0.93
CA ASN A 63 -12.89 4.42 -0.40
C ASN A 63 -12.70 4.71 1.09
N GLU A 64 -13.65 5.44 1.68
CA GLU A 64 -13.63 5.77 3.11
C GLU A 64 -13.77 4.55 4.02
N ALA A 65 -14.36 3.46 3.52
CA ALA A 65 -14.43 2.17 4.20
C ALA A 65 -13.05 1.51 4.38
N GLY A 66 -12.01 1.99 3.70
CA GLY A 66 -10.65 1.47 3.82
C GLY A 66 -10.39 0.25 2.94
N ASP A 67 -11.20 0.02 1.91
CA ASP A 67 -10.98 -1.07 0.95
C ASP A 67 -9.65 -0.89 0.21
N LEU A 68 -8.94 -2.02 0.01
CA LEU A 68 -7.63 -2.05 -0.64
C LEU A 68 -6.61 -1.09 0.00
N ARG A 69 -6.66 -0.95 1.33
CA ARG A 69 -5.69 -0.11 2.04
C ARG A 69 -4.28 -0.69 1.92
N PHE A 70 -3.34 0.15 1.53
CA PHE A 70 -1.91 -0.16 1.50
C PHE A 70 -1.13 0.99 2.10
N VAL A 71 0.04 0.67 2.67
CA VAL A 71 0.91 1.62 3.36
C VAL A 71 2.15 1.86 2.51
N VAL A 72 2.67 3.08 2.51
CA VAL A 72 3.85 3.50 1.75
C VAL A 72 4.78 4.28 2.68
N TYR A 73 6.04 3.88 2.73
CA TYR A 73 7.12 4.59 3.41
C TYR A 73 8.12 5.11 2.39
N HIS A 74 8.25 6.43 2.30
CA HIS A 74 9.03 7.10 1.26
C HIS A 74 9.33 8.55 1.65
N ASP A 75 10.15 9.22 0.85
CA ASP A 75 10.34 10.66 0.99
C ASP A 75 9.03 11.42 0.73
N LEU A 76 8.48 12.05 1.76
CA LEU A 76 7.25 12.84 1.67
C LEU A 76 7.34 13.99 0.63
N GLY A 77 8.55 14.41 0.27
CA GLY A 77 8.78 15.39 -0.80
C GLY A 77 8.41 14.89 -2.21
N ASN A 78 8.43 13.57 -2.44
CA ASN A 78 8.17 12.99 -3.76
C ASN A 78 6.68 12.98 -4.16
N LYS A 79 5.76 13.04 -3.19
CA LYS A 79 4.29 13.09 -3.37
C LYS A 79 3.75 12.23 -4.53
N PRO A 80 4.04 10.92 -4.58
CA PRO A 80 3.56 10.06 -5.64
C PRO A 80 2.05 9.86 -5.54
N PHE A 81 1.40 9.67 -6.69
CA PHE A 81 -0.03 9.36 -6.77
C PHE A 81 -0.31 7.92 -6.34
N GLN A 82 -1.47 7.70 -5.71
CA GLN A 82 -1.89 6.38 -5.22
C GLN A 82 -1.88 5.34 -6.34
N ARG A 83 -2.32 5.71 -7.55
CA ARG A 83 -2.36 4.86 -8.75
C ARG A 83 -1.09 4.05 -9.00
N ARG A 84 0.09 4.61 -8.70
CA ARG A 84 1.39 3.93 -8.91
C ARG A 84 1.51 2.62 -8.13
N PHE A 85 0.82 2.50 -7.00
CA PHE A 85 0.93 1.36 -6.10
C PHE A 85 -0.30 0.44 -6.17
N VAL A 86 -1.39 0.91 -6.78
CA VAL A 86 -2.68 0.21 -6.81
C VAL A 86 -2.60 -1.08 -7.62
N GLU A 87 -1.96 -1.06 -8.78
CA GLU A 87 -1.81 -2.26 -9.62
C GLU A 87 -1.09 -3.38 -8.87
N THR A 88 0.06 -3.07 -8.26
CA THR A 88 0.83 -4.02 -7.45
C THR A 88 0.06 -4.45 -6.20
N ALA A 89 -0.57 -3.52 -5.49
CA ALA A 89 -1.35 -3.84 -4.29
C ALA A 89 -2.55 -4.75 -4.62
N LEU A 90 -3.22 -4.50 -5.76
CA LEU A 90 -4.34 -5.30 -6.22
C LEU A 90 -3.89 -6.67 -6.72
N LEU A 91 -2.84 -6.75 -7.54
CA LEU A 91 -2.31 -8.04 -8.00
C LEU A 91 -1.91 -8.93 -6.82
N ALA A 92 -1.27 -8.33 -5.82
CA ALA A 92 -0.81 -9.04 -4.65
C ALA A 92 -1.93 -9.41 -3.67
N GLN A 93 -3.06 -8.70 -3.66
CA GLN A 93 -4.30 -9.14 -2.99
C GLN A 93 -5.11 -10.11 -3.86
N GLY A 94 -5.03 -9.98 -5.19
CA GLY A 94 -5.82 -10.70 -6.20
C GLY A 94 -5.55 -12.19 -6.25
N ALA A 95 -4.36 -12.64 -5.81
CA ALA A 95 -4.07 -14.05 -5.60
C ALA A 95 -5.00 -14.72 -4.56
N GLY A 96 -5.63 -13.96 -3.65
CA GLY A 96 -6.61 -14.48 -2.68
C GLY A 96 -7.99 -13.80 -2.70
N MET A 97 -8.10 -12.57 -3.21
CA MET A 97 -9.29 -11.72 -3.15
C MET A 97 -9.98 -11.50 -4.49
N ALA A 98 -9.50 -12.06 -5.61
CA ALA A 98 -10.17 -11.91 -6.91
C ALA A 98 -11.67 -12.23 -6.81
N LYS A 99 -12.05 -13.29 -6.09
CA LYS A 99 -13.46 -13.68 -5.92
C LYS A 99 -14.30 -12.69 -5.08
N LYS A 100 -13.72 -11.99 -4.10
CA LYS A 100 -14.45 -11.08 -3.20
C LYS A 100 -14.49 -9.63 -3.71
N ALA A 101 -13.42 -9.16 -4.35
CA ALA A 101 -13.43 -7.87 -5.05
C ALA A 101 -14.41 -7.89 -6.23
N ILE A 102 -14.57 -9.03 -6.91
CA ILE A 102 -15.60 -9.19 -7.96
C ILE A 102 -17.03 -9.10 -7.36
N ALA A 103 -17.25 -9.62 -6.15
CA ALA A 103 -18.59 -9.68 -5.54
C ALA A 103 -19.05 -8.35 -4.90
N SER A 104 -18.15 -7.56 -4.31
CA SER A 104 -18.50 -6.28 -3.68
C SER A 104 -18.56 -5.10 -4.67
N PHE A 105 -17.98 -5.24 -5.85
CA PHE A 105 -18.06 -4.24 -6.93
C PHE A 105 -19.30 -4.41 -7.82
N GLY A 106 -19.99 -5.56 -7.76
CA GLY A 106 -21.16 -5.87 -8.58
C GLY A 106 -22.51 -5.45 -8.01
N LYS A 107 -22.57 -4.68 -6.91
CA LYS A 107 -23.85 -4.21 -6.34
C LYS A 107 -24.47 -3.00 -7.04
N ASP A 108 -23.78 -2.41 -8.01
CA ASP A 108 -24.37 -1.56 -9.03
C ASP A 108 -23.97 -2.14 -10.38
N GLY A 109 -24.97 -2.57 -11.16
CA GLY A 109 -24.80 -3.44 -12.32
C GLY A 109 -23.75 -2.97 -13.33
N ALA A 110 -23.07 -3.95 -13.93
CA ALA A 110 -22.07 -3.88 -14.99
C ALA A 110 -20.63 -3.54 -14.55
N ALA A 111 -19.85 -4.57 -14.23
CA ALA A 111 -18.58 -4.86 -14.90
C ALA A 111 -17.92 -6.08 -14.25
N VAL A 112 -17.37 -6.96 -15.06
CA VAL A 112 -16.18 -7.73 -14.66
C VAL A 112 -15.15 -6.66 -14.27
N GLY A 113 -14.92 -6.44 -12.98
CA GLY A 113 -14.21 -5.27 -12.48
C GLY A 113 -12.78 -5.22 -12.97
N SER A 114 -12.55 -4.54 -14.09
CA SER A 114 -11.21 -4.41 -14.67
C SER A 114 -10.32 -3.60 -13.75
N VAL A 115 -9.04 -3.97 -13.70
CA VAL A 115 -8.01 -3.25 -12.93
C VAL A 115 -8.00 -1.78 -13.32
N GLU A 116 -8.29 -1.42 -14.57
CA GLU A 116 -8.37 -0.04 -15.04
C GLU A 116 -9.46 0.78 -14.34
N ALA A 117 -10.65 0.21 -14.09
CA ALA A 117 -11.74 0.91 -13.41
C ALA A 117 -11.40 1.17 -11.94
N LEU A 118 -10.75 0.19 -11.32
CA LEU A 118 -10.23 0.36 -9.97
C LEU A 118 -9.16 1.44 -9.92
N VAL A 119 -8.17 1.34 -10.81
CA VAL A 119 -7.10 2.34 -10.97
C VAL A 119 -7.69 3.73 -11.22
N GLY A 120 -8.80 3.83 -11.95
CA GLY A 120 -9.59 5.04 -12.14
C GLY A 120 -10.08 5.67 -10.83
N CYS A 121 -10.55 4.88 -9.85
CA CYS A 121 -10.95 5.41 -8.54
C CYS A 121 -9.78 6.04 -7.75
N PHE A 122 -8.55 5.61 -8.03
CA PHE A 122 -7.33 6.15 -7.42
C PHE A 122 -6.63 7.20 -8.30
N ALA A 123 -7.08 7.37 -9.54
CA ALA A 123 -6.46 8.26 -10.51
C ALA A 123 -6.69 9.72 -10.09
N GLY A 124 -5.61 10.36 -9.64
CA GLY A 124 -5.61 11.78 -9.25
C GLY A 124 -5.50 12.02 -7.74
N ASN A 125 -5.65 10.98 -6.91
CA ASN A 125 -5.53 11.14 -5.46
C ASN A 125 -4.07 10.98 -5.01
N PRO A 126 -3.49 11.96 -4.27
CA PRO A 126 -2.21 11.78 -3.60
C PRO A 126 -2.36 10.78 -2.45
N LEU A 127 -1.24 10.17 -2.02
CA LEU A 127 -1.23 9.35 -0.81
C LEU A 127 -1.67 10.18 0.41
N LYS A 128 -2.43 9.56 1.32
CA LYS A 128 -2.93 10.17 2.55
C LYS A 128 -1.92 9.95 3.68
N THR A 129 -1.69 10.94 4.54
CA THR A 129 -0.87 10.76 5.74
C THR A 129 -1.69 10.16 6.87
N PHE A 130 -1.06 9.35 7.72
CA PHE A 130 -1.66 8.98 8.99
C PHE A 130 -1.74 10.23 9.88
N LYS A 131 -2.91 10.52 10.43
CA LYS A 131 -3.03 11.52 11.50
C LYS A 131 -2.53 10.86 12.78
N ALA A 132 -1.55 11.49 13.42
CA ALA A 132 -1.10 11.14 14.77
C ALA A 132 -2.21 11.36 15.79
#